data_AF-A0A9X9F1P9-F1
#
_entry.id   AF-A0A9X9F1P9-F1
#
_cell.length_a   1.000
_cell.length_b   1.000
_cell.length_c   1.000
_cell.angle_alpha   90.00
_cell.angle_beta   90.00
_cell.angle_gamma   90.00
#
_symmetry.space_group_name_H-M   'P 1'
#
loop_
_entity.id
_entity.type
_entity.pdbx_description
1 polymer ?
#
loop_
_entity_poly.entity_id
_entity_poly.type
_entity_poly.pdbx_seq_one_letter_code
_entity_poly.pdbx_strand_id
1 'polypeptide(L)' 'IVGRGTETEDVIENRLTVAKEEIEMMDAYDYVVENDQVELACDRIKAIVVGEHCRRERVAKYYKEMTEGL' A
#
# COMPACT_ATOMS: atom_id res chain seq x y z
N ILE A 1 13.22 23.98 7.91
CA ILE A 1 11.83 23.48 7.83
C ILE A 1 10.97 24.39 8.69
N VAL A 2 10.57 25.55 8.17
CA VAL A 2 9.59 26.44 8.80
C VAL A 2 8.81 27.04 7.63
N GLY A 3 7.58 26.57 7.44
CA GLY A 3 6.83 26.84 6.22
C GLY A 3 5.35 26.52 6.33
N ARG A 4 4.72 26.89 7.45
CA ARG A 4 3.29 27.24 7.64
C ARG A 4 3.08 27.55 9.13
N GLY A 5 3.02 28.84 9.44
CA GLY A 5 3.13 29.37 10.81
C GLY A 5 1.88 29.32 11.69
N THR A 6 1.07 28.24 11.64
CA THR A 6 -0.13 28.11 12.50
C THR A 6 -0.47 26.67 12.95
N GLU A 7 0.43 25.69 12.80
CA GLU A 7 0.12 24.25 13.05
C GLU A 7 0.73 23.68 14.35
N THR A 8 0.95 24.50 15.38
CA THR A 8 2.12 24.26 16.24
C THR A 8 2.00 23.29 17.43
N GLU A 9 0.83 22.83 17.86
CA GLU A 9 0.74 21.81 18.94
C GLU A 9 -0.42 20.82 18.74
N ASP A 10 -1.64 21.32 18.56
CA ASP A 10 -2.83 20.47 18.36
C ASP A 10 -2.75 19.58 17.10
N VAL A 11 -2.15 20.10 16.02
CA VAL A 11 -1.99 19.34 14.77
C VAL A 11 -0.94 18.25 14.93
N ILE A 12 0.06 18.46 15.78
CA ILE A 12 1.11 17.47 16.06
C ILE A 12 0.54 16.35 16.94
N GLU A 13 -0.20 16.68 17.99
CA GLU A 13 -0.90 15.68 18.83
C GLU A 13 -1.91 14.87 18.02
N ASN A 14 -2.69 15.54 17.17
CA ASN A 14 -3.67 14.87 16.32
C ASN A 14 -2.98 13.93 15.32
N ARG A 15 -1.88 14.37 14.69
CA ARG A 15 -1.06 13.51 13.80
C ARG A 15 -0.45 12.30 14.51
N LEU A 16 0.04 12.48 15.74
CA LEU A 16 0.61 11.38 16.53
C LEU A 16 -0.47 10.36 16.93
N THR A 17 -1.67 10.84 17.25
CA THR A 17 -2.82 9.98 17.57
C THR A 17 -3.24 9.16 16.36
N VAL A 18 -3.40 9.81 15.20
CA VAL A 18 -3.74 9.13 13.93
C VAL A 18 -2.68 8.10 13.55
N ALA A 19 -1.39 8.43 13.67
CA ALA A 19 -0.31 7.48 13.36
C ALA A 19 -0.36 6.23 14.26
N LYS A 20 -0.81 6.37 15.50
CA LYS A 20 -0.94 5.25 16.44
C LYS A 20 -2.13 4.35 16.08
N GLU A 21 -3.26 4.94 15.72
CA GLU A 21 -4.42 4.20 15.21
C GLU A 21 -4.10 3.50 13.87
N GLU A 22 -3.34 4.15 12.99
CA GLU A 22 -2.89 3.55 11.71
C GLU A 22 -1.99 2.33 11.93
N ILE A 23 -1.11 2.35 12.94
CA ILE A 23 -0.27 1.19 13.29
C ILE A 23 -1.12 0.02 13.80
N GLU A 24 -2.14 0.28 14.62
CA GLU A 24 -3.07 -0.76 15.09
C GLU A 24 -3.89 -1.35 13.93
N MET A 25 -4.13 -0.58 12.86
CA MET A 25 -4.80 -1.05 11.65
C MET A 25 -3.85 -1.75 10.66
N MET A 26 -2.53 -1.77 10.86
CA MET A 26 -1.60 -2.44 9.93
C MET A 26 -1.92 -3.93 9.76
N ASP A 27 -2.37 -4.58 10.83
CA ASP A 27 -2.76 -5.99 10.81
C ASP A 27 -4.01 -6.26 9.95
N ALA A 28 -4.76 -5.23 9.57
CA ALA A 28 -5.95 -5.32 8.73
C ALA A 28 -5.65 -5.25 7.22
N TYR A 29 -4.40 -4.98 6.82
CA TYR A 29 -4.02 -4.83 5.42
C TYR A 29 -3.09 -5.96 4.96
N ASP A 30 -3.25 -6.40 3.71
CA ASP A 30 -2.42 -7.44 3.11
C ASP A 30 -0.98 -6.97 2.80
N TYR A 31 -0.82 -5.66 2.56
CA TYR A 31 0.46 -5.05 2.20
C TYR A 31 0.63 -3.68 2.86
N VAL A 32 1.81 -3.44 3.42
CA VAL A 32 2.25 -2.13 3.91
C VAL A 32 3.44 -1.67 3.08
N VAL A 33 3.40 -0.41 2.61
CA VAL A 33 4.47 0.19 1.80
C VAL A 33 5.05 1.39 2.54
N GLU A 34 6.34 1.32 2.85
CA GLU A 34 7.09 2.46 3.37
C GLU A 34 7.24 3.53 2.26
N ASN A 35 6.90 4.77 2.59
CA ASN A 35 6.99 5.93 1.70
C ASN A 35 8.17 6.84 2.10
N ASP A 36 9.38 6.32 1.95
CA ASP A 36 10.65 7.02 2.17
C ASP A 36 10.99 7.98 1.02
N GLN A 37 10.86 7.52 -0.22
CA GLN A 37 11.02 8.27 -1.46
C GLN A 37 9.85 7.96 -2.38
N VAL A 38 9.27 9.00 -2.97
CA VAL A 38 8.04 8.89 -3.78
C VAL A 38 8.23 7.89 -4.92
N GLU A 39 9.35 7.99 -5.63
CA GLU A 39 9.65 7.13 -6.77
C GLU A 39 9.76 5.65 -6.35
N LEU A 40 10.43 5.38 -5.23
CA LEU A 40 10.58 4.01 -4.70
C LEU A 40 9.25 3.45 -4.19
N ALA A 41 8.44 4.26 -3.51
CA ALA A 41 7.12 3.88 -3.06
C ALA A 41 6.21 3.52 -4.25
N CYS A 42 6.23 4.34 -5.31
CA CYS A 42 5.52 4.05 -6.55
C CYS A 42 5.95 2.71 -7.16
N ASP A 43 7.25 2.42 -7.19
CA ASP A 43 7.75 1.17 -7.75
C ASP A 43 7.40 -0.06 -6.89
N ARG A 44 7.45 0.07 -5.56
CA ARG A 44 6.98 -0.97 -4.63
C ARG A 44 5.49 -1.27 -4.84
N ILE A 45 4.65 -0.23 -4.98
CA ILE A 45 3.22 -0.39 -5.26
C ILE A 45 2.99 -1.10 -6.61
N LYS A 46 3.68 -0.68 -7.67
CA LYS A 46 3.59 -1.37 -8.98
C LYS A 46 3.97 -2.84 -8.86
N ALA A 47 5.03 -3.16 -8.12
CA ALA A 47 5.49 -4.53 -7.94
C ALA A 47 4.44 -5.39 -7.22
N ILE A 48 3.78 -4.87 -6.19
CA ILE A 48 2.67 -5.57 -5.51
C ILE A 48 1.54 -5.86 -6.50
N VAL A 49 1.12 -4.88 -7.29
CA VAL A 49 0.06 -5.07 -8.30
C VAL A 49 0.46 -6.14 -9.32
N VAL A 50 1.70 -6.13 -9.80
CA VAL A 50 2.21 -7.17 -10.72
C VAL A 50 2.23 -8.54 -10.05
N GLY A 51 2.68 -8.62 -8.80
CA GLY A 51 2.68 -9.86 -8.00
C GLY A 51 1.28 -10.46 -7.89
N GLU A 52 0.27 -9.65 -7.55
CA GLU A 52 -1.13 -10.07 -7.50
C GLU A 52 -1.67 -10.54 -8.86
N HIS A 53 -1.21 -9.96 -9.97
CA HIS A 53 -1.55 -10.45 -11.32
C HIS A 53 -0.93 -11.82 -11.62
N CYS A 54 0.26 -12.09 -11.09
CA CYS A 54 1.00 -13.34 -11.31
C CYS A 54 0.58 -14.48 -10.38
N ARG A 55 -0.34 -14.24 -9.43
CA ARG A 55 -0.82 -15.27 -8.50
C ARG A 55 -1.38 -16.49 -9.23
N ARG A 56 -1.00 -17.68 -8.75
CA ARG A 56 -1.37 -18.96 -9.36
C ARG A 56 -2.88 -19.09 -9.54
N GLU A 57 -3.66 -18.65 -8.56
CA GLU A 57 -5.12 -18.70 -8.57
C GLU A 57 -5.70 -17.96 -9.78
N ARG A 58 -5.06 -16.85 -10.19
CA ARG A 58 -5.47 -16.03 -11.32
C ARG A 58 -4.92 -16.57 -12.64
N VAL A 59 -3.62 -16.86 -12.70
CA VAL A 59 -2.94 -17.30 -13.92
C VAL A 59 -3.37 -18.69 -14.35
N ALA A 60 -3.48 -19.64 -13.42
CA ALA A 60 -3.90 -21.01 -13.74
C ALA A 60 -5.36 -21.07 -14.19
N LYS A 61 -6.23 -20.20 -13.67
CA LYS A 61 -7.62 -20.07 -14.14
C LYS A 61 -7.64 -19.67 -15.62
N TYR A 62 -6.92 -18.61 -15.97
CA TYR A 62 -6.83 -18.13 -17.35
C TYR A 62 -6.37 -19.21 -18.34
N TYR A 63 -5.31 -19.95 -18.03
CA TYR A 63 -4.82 -21.01 -18.91
C TYR A 63 -5.78 -22.21 -19.01
N LYS A 64 -6.46 -22.58 -17.93
CA LYS A 64 -7.45 -23.67 -17.96
C LYS A 64 -8.64 -23.32 -18.84
N GLU A 65 -9.21 -22.12 -18.67
CA GLU A 65 -10.30 -21.62 -19.51
C GLU A 65 -9.93 -21.59 -21.00
N MET A 66 -8.69 -21.20 -21.32
CA MET A 66 -8.19 -21.19 -22.69
C MET A 66 -8.05 -22.60 -23.29
N THR A 67 -7.72 -23.61 -22.48
CA THR A 67 -7.60 -25.00 -22.95
C THR A 67 -8.92 -25.76 -23.02
N GLU A 68 -9.94 -25.35 -22.28
CA GLU A 68 -11.28 -25.97 -22.30
C GLU A 68 -12.08 -25.64 -23.59
N GLY A 69 -11.66 -24.61 -24.33
CA GLY A 69 -12.23 -24.24 -25.62
C GLY A 69 -11.49 -24.77 -26.86
N LEU A 70 -10.44 -25.60 -26.67
CA LEU A 70 -9.69 -26.30 -27.72
C LEU A 70 -10.15 -27.75 -27.82
#